data_AF-A0A800BRE4-F1
#
_entry.id   AF-A0A800BRE4-F1
#
_cell.length_a   1.000
_cell.length_b   1.000
_cell.length_c   1.000
_cell.angle_alpha   90.00
_cell.angle_beta   90.00
_cell.angle_gamma   90.00
#
_symmetry.space_group_name_H-M   'P 1'
#
loop_
_entity.id
_entity.type
_entity.pdbx_description
1 polymer ?
#
loop_
_entity_poly.entity_id
_entity_poly.type
_entity_poly.pdbx_seq_one_letter_code
_entity_poly.pdbx_strand_id
1 'polypeptide(L)'
;MSEKMLAFVLSGGGNRGALEVGALQALFEHGIRPQMLVGTSAGAMNAAYVATNPTLEGVQKLAELWLKIAKEDVYPGNHLTMAWRLLTGQDSLFPNKNLKRFIEAHMPPGIRRFLDIRDVKLYVVATNLNTGQIQVFGDDPSTPLLDALMASGALPPYFPPWSYEGWQYIDGAAVANLPLGVALDRGATEIYAIHVAGSERREPYIRGLRSIASQSLAAMLSQQLERELERAAARADVTVHYIKLEAFQDLPFWDFDHAAEMIEEGRRAMEEYLHSPKPLTAPRALPYWVLQPLWRVERWLDGLLVRS
;
A
#
# COMPACT_ATOMS: atom_id res chain seq x y z
N MET A 1 21.66 -21.83 -0.96
CA MET A 1 20.27 -21.40 -0.69
C MET A 1 20.39 -19.96 -0.23
N SER A 2 19.77 -19.00 -0.91
CA SER A 2 19.74 -17.62 -0.41
C SER A 2 19.06 -17.62 0.96
N GLU A 3 19.57 -16.82 1.88
CA GLU A 3 18.95 -16.64 3.19
C GLU A 3 17.51 -16.14 3.00
N LYS A 4 16.55 -16.76 3.69
CA LYS A 4 15.13 -16.42 3.55
C LYS A 4 14.91 -15.03 4.14
N MET A 5 14.55 -14.06 3.30
CA MET A 5 14.25 -12.69 3.67
C MET A 5 12.75 -12.45 3.52
N LEU A 6 12.02 -12.53 4.63
CA LEU A 6 10.59 -12.33 4.72
C LEU A 6 10.26 -10.84 4.88
N ALA A 7 9.50 -10.29 3.93
CA ALA A 7 9.03 -8.92 3.97
C ALA A 7 7.51 -8.86 4.15
N PHE A 8 7.03 -7.91 4.95
CA PHE A 8 5.65 -7.46 4.93
C PHE A 8 5.58 -6.14 4.18
N VAL A 9 4.73 -6.08 3.17
CA VAL A 9 4.52 -4.89 2.33
C VAL A 9 3.10 -4.40 2.56
N LEU A 10 2.97 -3.21 3.13
CA LEU A 10 1.71 -2.60 3.56
C LEU A 10 1.34 -1.44 2.63
N SER A 11 0.09 -1.37 2.22
CA SER A 11 -0.38 -0.37 1.27
C SER A 11 -0.83 0.94 1.92
N GLY A 12 -1.03 1.99 1.12
CA GLY A 12 -1.84 3.12 1.55
C GLY A 12 -3.33 2.74 1.64
N GLY A 13 -4.01 3.26 2.67
CA GLY A 13 -5.43 2.95 2.90
C GLY A 13 -6.22 3.94 3.76
N GLY A 14 -5.61 5.04 4.24
CA GLY A 14 -6.28 5.98 5.16
C GLY A 14 -6.76 5.29 6.44
N ASN A 15 -7.98 5.60 6.89
CA ASN A 15 -8.64 4.92 8.02
C ASN A 15 -8.67 3.38 7.92
N ARG A 16 -8.73 2.84 6.70
CA ARG A 16 -8.75 1.39 6.44
C ARG A 16 -7.40 0.72 6.68
N GLY A 17 -6.37 1.47 7.06
CA GLY A 17 -5.14 0.92 7.64
C GLY A 17 -5.40 0.05 8.89
N ALA A 18 -6.54 0.22 9.57
CA ALA A 18 -6.99 -0.67 10.63
C ALA A 18 -7.18 -2.13 10.16
N LEU A 19 -7.57 -2.37 8.90
CA LEU A 19 -7.65 -3.73 8.32
C LEU A 19 -6.26 -4.39 8.31
N GLU A 20 -5.21 -3.63 8.01
CA GLU A 20 -3.84 -4.18 8.00
C GLU A 20 -3.39 -4.60 9.39
N VAL A 21 -3.84 -3.91 10.45
CA VAL A 21 -3.51 -4.27 11.83
C VAL A 21 -4.07 -5.63 12.20
N GLY A 22 -5.32 -5.92 11.84
CA GLY A 22 -5.91 -7.25 11.99
C GLY A 22 -5.15 -8.33 11.23
N ALA A 23 -4.78 -8.03 9.98
CA ALA A 23 -3.97 -8.95 9.18
C ALA A 23 -2.60 -9.21 9.82
N LEU A 24 -1.97 -8.19 10.39
CA LEU A 24 -0.73 -8.32 11.15
C LEU A 24 -0.93 -9.16 12.41
N GLN A 25 -2.02 -9.00 13.16
CA GLN A 25 -2.31 -9.82 14.34
C GLN A 25 -2.29 -11.32 13.98
N ALA A 26 -3.02 -11.71 12.94
CA ALA A 26 -3.07 -13.09 12.47
C ALA A 26 -1.67 -13.61 12.06
N LEU A 27 -0.88 -12.82 11.33
CA LEU A 27 0.49 -13.23 10.96
C LEU A 27 1.36 -13.49 12.19
N PHE A 28 1.35 -12.57 13.16
CA PHE A 28 2.17 -12.68 14.37
C PHE A 28 1.69 -13.80 15.32
N GLU A 29 0.38 -14.06 15.40
CA GLU A 29 -0.20 -15.19 16.14
C GLU A 29 0.24 -16.55 15.56
N HIS A 30 0.35 -16.63 14.23
CA HIS A 30 0.91 -17.78 13.53
C HIS A 30 2.45 -17.86 13.57
N GLY A 31 3.11 -16.94 14.28
CA GLY A 31 4.57 -16.92 14.41
C GLY A 31 5.31 -16.44 13.15
N ILE A 32 4.61 -15.87 12.18
CA ILE A 32 5.19 -15.32 10.95
C ILE A 32 5.69 -13.92 11.27
N ARG A 33 7.02 -13.73 11.21
CA ARG A 33 7.69 -12.48 11.62
C ARG A 33 8.58 -11.93 10.52
N PRO A 34 8.45 -10.64 10.17
CA PRO A 34 9.21 -10.06 9.07
C PRO A 34 10.66 -9.75 9.47
N GLN A 35 11.58 -9.86 8.51
CA GLN A 35 12.90 -9.20 8.57
C GLN A 35 12.91 -7.85 7.85
N MET A 36 11.86 -7.56 7.09
CA MET A 36 11.66 -6.29 6.39
C MET A 36 10.20 -5.84 6.45
N LEU A 37 9.99 -4.56 6.74
CA LEU A 37 8.71 -3.88 6.68
C LEU A 37 8.81 -2.76 5.65
N VAL A 38 7.90 -2.75 4.69
CA VAL A 38 7.80 -1.70 3.66
C VAL A 38 6.39 -1.15 3.68
N GLY A 39 6.22 0.16 3.72
CA GLY A 39 4.89 0.75 3.77
C GLY A 39 4.75 2.07 3.02
N THR A 40 3.52 2.33 2.61
CA THR A 40 3.06 3.60 2.03
C THR A 40 1.91 4.18 2.86
N SER A 41 1.93 5.48 3.16
CA SER A 41 0.84 6.19 3.85
C SER A 41 0.45 5.54 5.19
N ALA A 42 -0.82 5.18 5.40
CA ALA A 42 -1.27 4.44 6.58
C ALA A 42 -0.46 3.14 6.82
N GLY A 43 -0.12 2.40 5.75
CA GLY A 43 0.75 1.23 5.83
C GLY A 43 2.18 1.58 6.24
N ALA A 44 2.70 2.75 5.89
CA ALA A 44 3.99 3.23 6.40
C ALA A 44 3.95 3.49 7.91
N MET A 45 2.85 4.05 8.42
CA MET A 45 2.65 4.30 9.85
C MET A 45 2.54 2.98 10.62
N ASN A 46 1.76 2.03 10.11
CA ASN A 46 1.66 0.68 10.66
C ASN A 46 3.01 -0.03 10.66
N ALA A 47 3.72 -0.02 9.53
CA ALA A 47 5.05 -0.60 9.39
C ALA A 47 6.05 0.02 10.37
N ALA A 48 6.08 1.35 10.48
CA ALA A 48 7.01 2.04 11.38
C ALA A 48 6.72 1.72 12.85
N TYR A 49 5.46 1.69 13.25
CA TYR A 49 5.09 1.36 14.62
C TYR A 49 5.46 -0.09 14.96
N VAL A 50 5.08 -1.05 14.12
CA VAL A 50 5.44 -2.47 14.33
C VAL A 50 6.95 -2.68 14.30
N ALA A 51 7.69 -1.92 13.49
CA ALA A 51 9.14 -2.04 13.41
C ALA A 51 9.84 -1.71 14.74
N THR A 52 9.25 -0.87 15.59
CA THR A 52 9.80 -0.55 16.92
C THR A 52 9.68 -1.69 17.93
N ASN A 53 8.72 -2.60 17.72
CA ASN A 53 8.51 -3.79 18.53
C ASN A 53 7.86 -4.88 17.66
N PRO A 54 8.65 -5.63 16.87
CA PRO A 54 8.15 -6.63 15.92
C PRO A 54 7.75 -7.91 16.66
N THR A 55 6.72 -7.79 17.50
CA THR A 55 6.13 -8.86 18.30
C THR A 55 4.61 -8.75 18.27
N LEU A 56 3.92 -9.83 18.65
CA LEU A 56 2.47 -9.81 18.81
C LEU A 56 2.00 -8.70 19.76
N GLU A 57 2.74 -8.46 20.85
CA GLU A 57 2.46 -7.37 21.79
C GLU A 57 2.55 -5.98 21.10
N GLY A 58 3.56 -5.78 20.25
CA GLY A 58 3.70 -4.54 19.49
C GLY A 58 2.52 -4.28 18.55
N VAL A 59 2.04 -5.33 17.87
CA VAL A 59 0.85 -5.25 17.01
C VAL A 59 -0.43 -5.04 17.84
N GLN A 60 -0.56 -5.65 19.02
CA GLN A 60 -1.69 -5.39 19.92
C GLN A 60 -1.73 -3.93 20.39
N LYS A 61 -0.58 -3.35 20.74
CA LYS A 61 -0.49 -1.92 21.06
C LYS A 61 -0.83 -1.02 19.87
N LEU A 62 -0.49 -1.44 18.64
CA LEU A 62 -0.91 -0.74 17.44
C LEU A 62 -2.44 -0.79 17.28
N ALA A 63 -3.07 -1.94 17.54
CA ALA A 63 -4.53 -2.06 17.52
C ALA A 63 -5.18 -1.12 18.54
N GLU A 64 -4.68 -1.09 19.78
CA GLU A 64 -5.16 -0.14 20.80
C GLU A 64 -5.02 1.32 20.37
N LEU A 65 -3.96 1.66 19.64
CA LEU A 65 -3.76 2.99 19.09
C LEU A 65 -4.84 3.32 18.07
N TRP A 66 -5.07 2.42 17.10
CA TRP A 66 -6.11 2.58 16.08
C TRP A 66 -7.51 2.77 16.66
N LEU A 67 -7.84 2.05 17.74
CA LEU A 67 -9.12 2.19 18.45
C LEU A 67 -9.30 3.55 19.14
N LYS A 68 -8.22 4.31 19.35
CA LYS A 68 -8.24 5.62 20.03
C LYS A 68 -8.17 6.80 19.07
N ILE A 69 -7.92 6.57 17.78
CA ILE A 69 -7.80 7.65 16.79
C ILE A 69 -9.17 8.29 16.59
N ALA A 70 -9.26 9.59 16.86
CA ALA A 70 -10.40 10.39 16.43
C ALA A 70 -10.10 11.11 15.11
N LYS A 71 -11.16 11.46 14.37
CA LYS A 71 -11.03 12.25 13.14
C LYS A 71 -10.23 13.54 13.38
N GLU A 72 -10.47 14.22 14.50
CA GLU A 72 -9.84 15.51 14.83
C GLU A 72 -8.33 15.41 15.03
N ASP A 73 -7.80 14.22 15.35
CA ASP A 73 -6.38 13.97 15.52
C ASP A 73 -5.61 14.01 14.19
N VAL A 74 -6.31 13.76 13.07
CA VAL A 74 -5.69 13.63 11.74
C VAL A 74 -6.26 14.68 10.76
N TYR A 75 -7.57 14.85 10.72
CA TYR A 75 -8.30 15.71 9.78
C TYR A 75 -9.10 16.81 10.52
N PRO A 76 -8.42 17.80 11.10
CA PRO A 76 -9.09 18.84 11.87
C PRO A 76 -9.96 19.75 10.99
N GLY A 77 -11.12 20.12 11.52
CA GLY A 77 -12.01 21.09 10.90
C GLY A 77 -13.20 20.48 10.18
N ASN A 78 -13.91 21.31 9.43
CA ASN A 78 -15.19 20.99 8.82
C ASN A 78 -15.22 21.41 7.34
N HIS A 79 -16.33 21.10 6.66
CA HIS A 79 -16.51 21.44 5.24
C HIS A 79 -16.34 22.93 4.95
N LEU A 80 -16.66 23.83 5.88
CA LEU A 80 -16.44 25.27 5.75
C LEU A 80 -14.94 25.61 5.74
N THR A 81 -14.15 24.97 6.61
CA THR A 81 -12.69 25.13 6.66
C THR A 81 -12.05 24.68 5.35
N MET A 82 -12.49 23.52 4.83
CA MET A 82 -12.02 22.99 3.54
C MET A 82 -12.36 23.94 2.39
N ALA A 83 -13.60 24.46 2.34
CA ALA A 83 -14.03 25.41 1.31
C ALA A 83 -13.24 26.72 1.37
N TRP A 84 -13.00 27.26 2.57
CA TRP A 84 -12.20 28.46 2.75
C TRP A 84 -10.75 28.27 2.27
N ARG A 85 -10.13 27.14 2.61
CA ARG A 85 -8.77 26.82 2.14
C ARG A 85 -8.68 26.70 0.62
N LEU A 86 -9.70 26.10 0.00
CA LEU A 86 -9.80 26.04 -1.46
C LEU A 86 -9.94 27.44 -2.09
N LEU A 87 -10.84 28.27 -1.55
CA LEU A 87 -11.07 29.63 -2.04
C LEU A 87 -9.85 30.54 -1.86
N THR A 88 -9.07 30.31 -0.81
CA THR A 88 -7.86 31.08 -0.50
C THR A 88 -6.59 30.51 -1.15
N GLY A 89 -6.72 29.52 -2.03
CA GLY A 89 -5.60 28.98 -2.80
C GLY A 89 -4.53 28.29 -1.95
N GLN A 90 -4.90 27.76 -0.79
CA GLN A 90 -3.98 27.03 0.08
C GLN A 90 -3.59 25.68 -0.55
N ASP A 91 -2.42 25.17 -0.18
CA ASP A 91 -1.84 23.94 -0.75
C ASP A 91 -2.60 22.64 -0.41
N SER A 92 -3.64 22.72 0.44
CA SER A 92 -4.36 21.54 0.94
C SER A 92 -5.71 21.85 1.60
N LEU A 93 -6.55 20.82 1.75
CA LEU A 93 -7.84 20.90 2.47
C LEU A 93 -7.71 20.84 3.99
N PHE A 94 -6.66 20.19 4.51
CA PHE A 94 -6.36 20.06 5.93
C PHE A 94 -4.91 20.48 6.23
N PRO A 95 -4.63 21.14 7.36
CA PRO A 95 -3.25 21.33 7.81
C PRO A 95 -2.65 19.99 8.27
N ASN A 96 -1.35 19.80 8.08
CA ASN A 96 -0.64 18.59 8.51
C ASN A 96 -0.16 18.62 9.99
N LYS A 97 -0.43 19.70 10.72
CA LYS A 97 0.06 19.90 12.11
C LYS A 97 -0.49 18.86 13.08
N ASN A 98 -1.76 18.46 12.91
CA ASN A 98 -2.41 17.48 13.78
C ASN A 98 -1.83 16.09 13.56
N LEU A 99 -1.71 15.65 12.31
CA LEU A 99 -1.02 14.41 11.96
C LEU A 99 0.42 14.38 12.50
N LYS A 100 1.19 15.46 12.32
CA LYS A 100 2.55 15.56 12.87
C LYS A 100 2.58 15.37 14.39
N ARG A 101 1.72 16.08 15.12
CA ARG A 101 1.60 15.96 16.58
C ARG A 101 1.18 14.56 17.00
N PHE A 102 0.24 13.95 16.27
CA PHE A 102 -0.23 12.61 16.52
C PHE A 102 0.91 11.59 16.38
N ILE A 103 1.69 11.66 15.31
CA ILE A 103 2.85 10.78 15.11
C ILE A 103 3.88 11.00 16.22
N GLU A 104 4.23 12.25 16.52
CA GLU A 104 5.20 12.58 17.59
C GLU A 104 4.76 12.09 18.98
N ALA A 105 3.46 12.09 19.26
CA ALA A 105 2.92 11.67 20.55
C ALA A 105 2.86 10.15 20.73
N HIS A 106 2.72 9.39 19.64
CA HIS A 106 2.48 7.95 19.70
C HIS A 106 3.68 7.09 19.30
N MET A 107 4.70 7.67 18.67
CA MET A 107 5.95 6.95 18.42
C MET A 107 6.66 6.62 19.75
N PRO A 108 7.16 5.39 19.95
CA PRO A 108 7.86 5.03 21.18
C PRO A 108 9.04 5.95 21.51
N PRO A 109 9.28 6.25 22.80
CA PRO A 109 10.38 7.11 23.21
C PRO A 109 11.74 6.59 22.71
N GLY A 110 12.55 7.48 22.16
CA GLY A 110 13.90 7.15 21.66
C GLY A 110 13.96 6.75 20.19
N ILE A 111 12.83 6.49 19.53
CA ILE A 111 12.79 6.22 18.09
C ILE A 111 12.62 7.55 17.33
N ARG A 112 13.69 8.06 16.75
CA ARG A 112 13.70 9.34 16.01
C ARG A 112 14.16 9.20 14.57
N ARG A 113 15.03 8.24 14.28
CA ARG A 113 15.63 7.96 12.97
C ARG A 113 15.49 6.49 12.64
N PHE A 114 15.69 6.13 11.38
CA PHE A 114 15.65 4.73 10.95
C PHE A 114 16.70 3.87 11.67
N LEU A 115 17.89 4.41 11.98
CA LEU A 115 18.94 3.71 12.74
C LEU A 115 18.55 3.32 14.17
N ASP A 116 17.51 3.93 14.74
CA ASP A 116 17.02 3.59 16.08
C ASP A 116 16.23 2.26 16.07
N ILE A 117 15.78 1.81 14.89
CA ILE A 117 15.11 0.54 14.65
C ILE A 117 16.15 -0.53 14.33
N ARG A 118 16.24 -1.59 15.15
CA ARG A 118 17.34 -2.57 15.08
C ARG A 118 16.94 -3.97 14.64
N ASP A 119 15.70 -4.37 14.95
CA ASP A 119 15.29 -5.77 14.82
C ASP A 119 14.74 -6.11 13.42
N VAL A 120 14.34 -5.09 12.65
CA VAL A 120 13.73 -5.25 11.33
C VAL A 120 14.11 -4.07 10.44
N LYS A 121 14.31 -4.32 9.15
CA LYS A 121 14.56 -3.23 8.18
C LYS A 121 13.24 -2.53 7.88
N LEU A 122 13.17 -1.21 8.07
CA LEU A 122 12.01 -0.40 7.74
C LEU A 122 12.28 0.44 6.49
N TYR A 123 11.33 0.42 5.56
CA TYR A 123 11.32 1.30 4.39
C TYR A 123 9.97 2.01 4.28
N VAL A 124 10.02 3.33 4.09
CA VAL A 124 8.84 4.19 3.95
C VAL A 124 8.86 4.84 2.58
N VAL A 125 7.74 4.73 1.86
CA VAL A 125 7.65 5.17 0.47
C VAL A 125 6.86 6.46 0.36
N ALA A 126 7.43 7.43 -0.35
CA ALA A 126 6.77 8.66 -0.75
C ALA A 126 7.00 8.93 -2.24
N THR A 127 6.28 9.90 -2.79
CA THR A 127 6.50 10.37 -4.17
C THR A 127 7.17 11.73 -4.11
N ASN A 128 8.32 11.88 -4.77
CA ASN A 128 8.92 13.20 -4.98
C ASN A 128 8.05 13.96 -6.00
N LEU A 129 7.38 15.01 -5.54
CA LEU A 129 6.41 15.78 -6.31
C LEU A 129 7.07 16.48 -7.51
N ASN A 130 8.34 16.87 -7.38
CA ASN A 130 9.06 17.61 -8.41
C ASN A 130 9.49 16.71 -9.58
N THR A 131 9.73 15.42 -9.33
CA THR A 131 10.24 14.47 -10.33
C THR A 131 9.23 13.41 -10.75
N GLY A 132 8.17 13.22 -9.95
CA GLY A 132 7.21 12.11 -10.13
C GLY A 132 7.81 10.73 -9.84
N GLN A 133 8.98 10.66 -9.19
CA GLN A 133 9.66 9.41 -8.87
C GLN A 133 9.42 8.97 -7.43
N ILE A 134 9.59 7.67 -7.20
CA ILE A 134 9.53 7.09 -5.86
C ILE A 134 10.75 7.58 -5.06
N GLN A 135 10.49 8.07 -3.85
CA GLN A 135 11.50 8.23 -2.81
C GLN A 135 11.33 7.10 -1.79
N VAL A 136 12.40 6.34 -1.55
CA VAL A 136 12.43 5.36 -0.47
C VAL A 136 13.24 5.93 0.70
N PHE A 137 12.57 6.15 1.82
CA PHE A 137 13.23 6.47 3.08
C PHE A 137 13.60 5.17 3.82
N GLY A 138 14.73 5.19 4.52
CA GLY A 138 15.32 4.02 5.18
C GLY A 138 16.57 3.46 4.49
N ASP A 139 16.86 3.88 3.25
CA ASP A 139 18.16 3.61 2.61
C ASP A 139 19.29 4.38 3.28
N ASP A 140 19.05 5.65 3.61
CA ASP A 140 19.87 6.37 4.59
C ASP A 140 19.27 6.17 5.99
N PRO A 141 19.93 5.37 6.86
CA PRO A 141 19.44 5.11 8.20
C PRO A 141 19.52 6.35 9.11
N SER A 142 20.23 7.40 8.69
CA SER A 142 20.30 8.68 9.40
C SER A 142 19.04 9.53 9.24
N THR A 143 18.20 9.26 8.23
CA THR A 143 16.97 10.01 7.96
C THR A 143 16.08 10.10 9.21
N PRO A 144 15.53 11.27 9.58
CA PRO A 144 14.50 11.37 10.60
C PRO A 144 13.24 10.59 10.18
N LEU A 145 12.74 9.74 11.07
CA LEU A 145 11.58 8.90 10.80
C LEU A 145 10.31 9.74 10.62
N LEU A 146 10.17 10.83 11.38
CA LEU A 146 9.03 11.74 11.27
C LEU A 146 8.92 12.34 9.87
N ASP A 147 10.02 12.79 9.27
CA ASP A 147 10.02 13.37 7.94
C ASP A 147 9.55 12.36 6.88
N ALA A 148 10.00 11.11 6.98
CA ALA A 148 9.56 10.04 6.10
C ALA A 148 8.06 9.75 6.23
N LEU A 149 7.54 9.66 7.46
CA LEU A 149 6.12 9.42 7.72
C LEU A 149 5.23 10.58 7.28
N MET A 150 5.68 11.82 7.50
CA MET A 150 4.98 13.02 7.04
C MET A 150 4.96 13.13 5.51
N ALA A 151 6.06 12.80 4.84
CA ALA A 151 6.12 12.74 3.38
C ALA A 151 5.21 11.64 2.82
N SER A 152 5.26 10.45 3.40
CA SER A 152 4.46 9.29 2.95
C SER A 152 2.97 9.46 3.17
N GLY A 153 2.55 10.21 4.19
CA GLY A 153 1.13 10.51 4.49
C GLY A 153 0.61 11.83 3.88
N ALA A 154 1.39 12.54 3.08
CA ALA A 154 1.01 13.83 2.50
C ALA A 154 0.07 13.67 1.29
N LEU A 155 -1.13 13.13 1.53
CA LEU A 155 -2.10 12.75 0.49
C LEU A 155 -2.77 13.97 -0.16
N PRO A 156 -2.57 14.22 -1.47
CA PRO A 156 -3.29 15.29 -2.17
C PRO A 156 -4.75 14.93 -2.44
N PRO A 157 -5.68 15.92 -2.41
CA PRO A 157 -5.50 17.32 -2.03
C PRO A 157 -5.65 17.57 -0.52
N TYR A 158 -5.63 16.53 0.31
CA TYR A 158 -5.99 16.61 1.73
C TYR A 158 -4.90 17.21 2.59
N PHE A 159 -3.66 16.78 2.42
CA PHE A 159 -2.50 17.32 3.12
C PHE A 159 -1.55 18.04 2.16
N PRO A 160 -0.87 19.10 2.64
CA PRO A 160 0.08 19.83 1.81
C PRO A 160 1.32 18.96 1.58
N PRO A 161 2.04 19.15 0.46
CA PRO A 161 3.31 18.48 0.24
C PRO A 161 4.28 18.70 1.40
N TRP A 162 4.99 17.66 1.83
CA TRP A 162 6.03 17.75 2.86
C TRP A 162 7.35 18.18 2.23
N SER A 163 8.04 19.13 2.85
CA SER A 163 9.36 19.59 2.38
C SER A 163 10.46 18.95 3.21
N TYR A 164 11.40 18.28 2.55
CA TYR A 164 12.55 17.64 3.19
C TYR A 164 13.77 17.74 2.25
N GLU A 165 14.92 18.15 2.80
CA GLU A 165 16.19 18.30 2.06
C GLU A 165 16.07 19.04 0.71
N GLY A 166 15.27 20.10 0.67
CA GLY A 166 15.09 20.97 -0.50
C GLY A 166 14.12 20.44 -1.56
N TRP A 167 13.47 19.31 -1.33
CA TRP A 167 12.47 18.71 -2.23
C TRP A 167 11.09 18.69 -1.60
N GLN A 168 10.05 18.58 -2.44
CA GLN A 168 8.68 18.39 -2.01
C GLN A 168 8.23 16.95 -2.26
N TYR A 169 7.53 16.38 -1.29
CA TYR A 169 7.03 15.02 -1.32
C TYR A 169 5.53 14.99 -1.08
N ILE A 170 4.84 14.10 -1.78
CA ILE A 170 3.44 13.74 -1.55
C ILE A 170 3.36 12.25 -1.21
N ASP A 171 2.17 11.82 -0.83
CA ASP A 171 1.88 10.43 -0.52
C ASP A 171 2.42 9.45 -1.58
N GLY A 172 3.00 8.36 -1.10
CA GLY A 172 3.59 7.33 -1.95
C GLY A 172 2.57 6.65 -2.85
N ALA A 173 1.28 6.68 -2.49
CA ALA A 173 0.20 6.09 -3.27
C ALA A 173 0.04 6.70 -4.67
N ALA A 174 0.61 7.89 -4.93
CA ALA A 174 0.61 8.48 -6.27
C ALA A 174 1.45 7.67 -7.28
N VAL A 175 2.45 6.91 -6.82
CA VAL A 175 3.35 6.13 -7.69
C VAL A 175 3.53 4.68 -7.23
N ALA A 176 3.42 4.36 -5.95
CA ALA A 176 3.58 3.00 -5.45
C ALA A 176 2.72 2.77 -4.20
N ASN A 177 1.42 2.53 -4.40
CA ASN A 177 0.50 2.31 -3.28
C ASN A 177 0.81 1.04 -2.49
N LEU A 178 1.15 -0.06 -3.18
CA LEU A 178 1.64 -1.29 -2.55
C LEU A 178 3.09 -1.51 -3.06
N PRO A 179 4.11 -1.07 -2.31
CA PRO A 179 5.47 -0.92 -2.83
C PRO A 179 6.25 -2.25 -2.90
N LEU A 180 5.78 -3.19 -3.70
CA LEU A 180 6.39 -4.52 -3.87
C LEU A 180 7.81 -4.43 -4.44
N GLY A 181 8.02 -3.55 -5.43
CA GLY A 181 9.33 -3.33 -6.03
C GLY A 181 10.41 -2.99 -5.00
N VAL A 182 10.08 -2.16 -4.00
CA VAL A 182 11.03 -1.75 -2.95
C VAL A 182 11.54 -2.94 -2.15
N ALA A 183 10.65 -3.87 -1.77
CA ALA A 183 11.03 -5.09 -1.06
C ALA A 183 11.87 -6.04 -1.93
N LEU A 184 11.46 -6.22 -3.19
CA LEU A 184 12.16 -7.06 -4.17
C LEU A 184 13.58 -6.58 -4.44
N ASP A 185 13.76 -5.27 -4.61
CA ASP A 185 15.05 -4.63 -4.89
C ASP A 185 16.00 -4.71 -3.69
N ARG A 186 15.45 -4.86 -2.48
CA ARG A 186 16.20 -5.01 -1.21
C ARG A 186 16.38 -6.46 -0.78
N GLY A 187 16.08 -7.40 -1.67
CA GLY A 187 16.41 -8.81 -1.51
C GLY A 187 15.36 -9.64 -0.76
N ALA A 188 14.10 -9.19 -0.68
CA ALA A 188 13.03 -10.03 -0.17
C ALA A 188 12.83 -11.28 -1.04
N THR A 189 12.76 -12.45 -0.41
CA THR A 189 12.55 -13.76 -1.06
C THR A 189 11.18 -14.35 -0.73
N GLU A 190 10.52 -13.86 0.32
CA GLU A 190 9.12 -14.17 0.63
C GLU A 190 8.43 -12.87 1.04
N ILE A 191 7.26 -12.58 0.48
CA ILE A 191 6.56 -11.32 0.68
C ILE A 191 5.11 -11.59 1.06
N TYR A 192 4.64 -11.01 2.16
CA TYR A 192 3.21 -10.84 2.43
C TYR A 192 2.82 -9.41 2.03
N ALA A 193 2.17 -9.32 0.88
CA ALA A 193 1.69 -8.08 0.28
C ALA A 193 0.25 -7.84 0.71
N ILE A 194 0.07 -6.99 1.71
CA ILE A 194 -1.21 -6.70 2.36
C ILE A 194 -1.76 -5.43 1.71
N HIS A 195 -2.79 -5.59 0.89
CA HIS A 195 -3.34 -4.52 0.06
C HIS A 195 -4.75 -4.14 0.50
N VAL A 196 -4.89 -2.94 1.05
CA VAL A 196 -6.16 -2.26 1.29
C VAL A 196 -6.69 -1.74 -0.05
N ALA A 197 -7.47 -2.57 -0.73
CA ALA A 197 -7.94 -2.25 -2.07
C ALA A 197 -9.01 -1.16 -2.05
N GLY A 198 -8.87 -0.16 -2.91
CA GLY A 198 -9.85 0.91 -3.08
C GLY A 198 -11.15 0.44 -3.73
N SER A 199 -12.18 1.30 -3.70
CA SER A 199 -13.44 1.05 -4.39
C SER A 199 -13.28 1.20 -5.90
N GLU A 200 -13.02 0.09 -6.58
CA GLU A 200 -13.26 0.01 -8.01
C GLU A 200 -14.77 -0.03 -8.23
N ARG A 201 -15.40 1.14 -8.36
CA ARG A 201 -16.81 1.20 -8.72
C ARG A 201 -16.96 0.60 -10.12
N ARG A 202 -17.53 -0.60 -10.19
CA ARG A 202 -17.87 -1.29 -11.43
C ARG A 202 -19.18 -0.79 -12.04
N GLU A 203 -19.48 0.49 -11.85
CA GLU A 203 -20.64 1.09 -12.49
C GLU A 203 -20.31 1.43 -13.95
N PRO A 204 -21.20 1.10 -14.90
CA PRO A 204 -20.94 1.32 -16.32
C PRO A 204 -20.83 2.81 -16.70
N TYR A 205 -21.34 3.73 -15.86
CA TYR A 205 -21.31 5.16 -16.15
C TYR A 205 -21.06 6.01 -14.90
N ILE A 206 -19.84 6.53 -14.78
CA ILE A 206 -19.43 7.40 -13.67
C ILE A 206 -19.76 8.87 -14.00
N ARG A 207 -20.43 9.57 -13.09
CA ARG A 207 -20.82 10.99 -13.24
C ARG A 207 -20.12 11.89 -12.23
N GLY A 208 -19.83 13.12 -12.68
CA GLY A 208 -19.28 14.18 -11.83
C GLY A 208 -17.75 14.18 -11.81
N LEU A 209 -17.18 15.39 -11.86
CA LEU A 209 -15.72 15.59 -11.98
C LEU A 209 -14.93 14.84 -10.90
N ARG A 210 -15.39 14.89 -9.64
CA ARG A 210 -14.73 14.23 -8.50
C ARG A 210 -14.69 12.72 -8.67
N SER A 211 -15.82 12.10 -9.01
CA SER A 211 -15.92 10.65 -9.16
C SER A 211 -15.17 10.14 -10.38
N ILE A 212 -15.17 10.90 -11.48
CA ILE A 212 -14.36 10.57 -12.68
C ILE A 212 -12.87 10.65 -12.34
N ALA A 213 -12.43 11.71 -11.66
CA ALA A 213 -11.03 11.87 -11.26
C ALA A 213 -10.57 10.74 -10.30
N SER A 214 -11.38 10.42 -9.28
CA SER A 214 -11.07 9.34 -8.34
C SER A 214 -11.02 7.97 -9.03
N GLN A 215 -11.98 7.68 -9.91
CA GLN A 215 -11.99 6.41 -10.65
C GLN A 215 -10.82 6.31 -11.62
N SER A 216 -10.43 7.42 -12.26
CA SER A 216 -9.27 7.46 -13.16
C SER A 216 -7.98 7.18 -12.41
N LEU A 217 -7.79 7.82 -11.25
CA LEU A 217 -6.65 7.55 -10.37
C LEU A 217 -6.64 6.09 -9.91
N ALA A 218 -7.78 5.57 -9.43
CA ALA A 218 -7.90 4.17 -9.01
C ALA A 218 -7.51 3.20 -10.15
N ALA A 219 -8.01 3.43 -11.38
CA ALA A 219 -7.67 2.60 -12.53
C ALA A 219 -6.17 2.64 -12.87
N MET A 220 -5.52 3.80 -12.79
CA MET A 220 -4.07 3.92 -13.01
C MET A 220 -3.28 3.14 -11.95
N LEU A 221 -3.67 3.25 -10.68
CA LEU A 221 -3.02 2.54 -9.57
C LEU A 221 -3.24 1.03 -9.64
N SER A 222 -4.45 0.58 -9.97
CA SER A 222 -4.75 -0.85 -10.17
C SER A 222 -3.92 -1.42 -11.31
N GLN A 223 -3.85 -0.74 -12.46
CA GLN A 223 -3.05 -1.21 -13.59
C GLN A 223 -1.55 -1.25 -13.26
N GLN A 224 -1.07 -0.31 -12.44
CA GLN A 224 0.31 -0.33 -11.98
C GLN A 224 0.59 -1.51 -11.04
N LEU A 225 -0.29 -1.73 -10.08
CA LEU A 225 -0.19 -2.85 -9.15
C LEU A 225 -0.21 -4.19 -9.89
N GLU A 226 -1.11 -4.38 -10.86
CA GLU A 226 -1.15 -5.59 -11.68
C GLU A 226 0.21 -5.87 -12.35
N ARG A 227 0.83 -4.84 -12.96
CA ARG A 227 2.16 -4.98 -13.56
C ARG A 227 3.23 -5.34 -12.55
N GLU A 228 3.18 -4.79 -11.34
CA GLU A 228 4.13 -5.15 -10.27
C GLU A 228 3.93 -6.58 -9.77
N LEU A 229 2.69 -7.01 -9.57
CA LEU A 229 2.35 -8.37 -9.17
C LEU A 229 2.80 -9.37 -10.23
N GLU A 230 2.58 -9.09 -11.52
CA GLU A 230 3.04 -9.93 -12.63
C GLU A 230 4.57 -10.06 -12.66
N ARG A 231 5.29 -8.94 -12.51
CA ARG A 231 6.76 -8.93 -12.44
C ARG A 231 7.27 -9.73 -11.25
N ALA A 232 6.64 -9.56 -10.09
CA ALA A 232 7.00 -10.27 -8.88
C ALA A 232 6.71 -11.77 -8.99
N ALA A 233 5.56 -12.15 -9.54
CA ALA A 233 5.18 -13.54 -9.76
C ALA A 233 6.06 -14.26 -10.80
N ALA A 234 6.65 -13.52 -11.75
CA ALA A 234 7.58 -14.06 -12.73
C ALA A 234 8.96 -14.41 -12.15
N ARG A 235 9.29 -13.93 -10.93
CA ARG A 235 10.55 -14.26 -10.25
C ARG A 235 10.46 -15.61 -9.56
N ALA A 236 11.16 -16.60 -10.11
CA ALA A 236 11.19 -17.96 -9.55
C ALA A 236 11.84 -18.08 -8.17
N ASP A 237 12.62 -17.07 -7.77
CA ASP A 237 13.34 -16.99 -6.49
C ASP A 237 12.54 -16.27 -5.38
N VAL A 238 11.32 -15.81 -5.69
CA VAL A 238 10.48 -15.05 -4.75
C VAL A 238 9.09 -15.67 -4.62
N THR A 239 8.64 -15.88 -3.39
CA THR A 239 7.26 -16.25 -3.08
C THR A 239 6.47 -15.01 -2.68
N VAL A 240 5.40 -14.67 -3.41
CA VAL A 240 4.55 -13.52 -3.09
C VAL A 240 3.17 -13.99 -2.65
N HIS A 241 2.84 -13.75 -1.39
CA HIS A 241 1.51 -13.88 -0.83
C HIS A 241 0.78 -12.55 -1.02
N TYR A 242 -0.24 -12.52 -1.86
CA TYR A 242 -1.04 -11.31 -2.10
C TYR A 242 -2.39 -11.41 -1.38
N ILE A 243 -2.61 -10.52 -0.41
CA ILE A 243 -3.79 -10.49 0.44
C ILE A 243 -4.54 -9.19 0.15
N LYS A 244 -5.73 -9.30 -0.41
CA LYS A 244 -6.58 -8.17 -0.77
C LYS A 244 -7.64 -7.94 0.32
N LEU A 245 -7.60 -6.78 0.96
CA LEU A 245 -8.53 -6.35 2.01
C LEU A 245 -9.57 -5.39 1.41
N GLU A 246 -10.78 -5.90 1.15
CA GLU A 246 -11.82 -5.21 0.36
C GLU A 246 -12.96 -4.63 1.21
N ALA A 247 -13.00 -4.87 2.52
CA ALA A 247 -14.09 -4.37 3.36
C ALA A 247 -14.06 -2.84 3.53
N PHE A 248 -15.22 -2.27 3.87
CA PHE A 248 -15.42 -0.84 4.22
C PHE A 248 -15.06 0.17 3.12
N GLN A 249 -15.13 -0.24 1.85
CA GLN A 249 -14.80 0.58 0.68
C GLN A 249 -15.66 1.86 0.51
N ASP A 250 -16.88 1.85 1.04
CA ASP A 250 -17.83 2.96 0.92
C ASP A 250 -17.69 4.02 2.02
N LEU A 251 -16.89 3.74 3.06
CA LEU A 251 -16.68 4.70 4.14
C LEU A 251 -15.78 5.85 3.67
N PRO A 252 -16.05 7.10 4.09
CA PRO A 252 -15.11 8.19 3.93
C PRO A 252 -13.78 7.85 4.59
N PHE A 253 -12.65 8.14 3.94
CA PHE A 253 -11.34 7.72 4.45
C PHE A 253 -10.89 8.43 5.75
N TRP A 254 -11.64 9.43 6.21
CA TRP A 254 -11.45 10.15 7.48
C TRP A 254 -12.39 9.69 8.60
N ASP A 255 -13.16 8.63 8.37
CA ASP A 255 -14.07 8.03 9.34
C ASP A 255 -13.35 6.95 10.15
N PHE A 256 -13.03 7.23 11.42
CA PHE A 256 -12.29 6.31 12.28
C PHE A 256 -13.19 5.51 13.24
N ASP A 257 -14.51 5.70 13.19
CA ASP A 257 -15.44 5.12 14.17
C ASP A 257 -15.57 3.59 14.04
N HIS A 258 -15.15 3.03 12.91
CA HIS A 258 -15.24 1.62 12.57
C HIS A 258 -13.92 0.85 12.73
N ALA A 259 -12.95 1.41 13.48
CA ALA A 259 -11.62 0.80 13.61
C ALA A 259 -11.67 -0.63 14.19
N ALA A 260 -12.55 -0.90 15.16
CA ALA A 260 -12.68 -2.22 15.77
C ALA A 260 -13.16 -3.28 14.78
N GLU A 261 -14.20 -2.97 14.01
CA GLU A 261 -14.74 -3.86 13.00
C GLU A 261 -13.77 -4.06 11.83
N MET A 262 -13.02 -3.02 11.46
CA MET A 262 -11.96 -3.13 10.46
C MET A 262 -10.83 -4.05 10.93
N ILE A 263 -10.38 -3.94 12.18
CA ILE A 263 -9.34 -4.83 12.72
C ILE A 263 -9.82 -6.29 12.67
N GLU A 264 -11.04 -6.55 13.14
CA GLU A 264 -11.57 -7.92 13.16
C GLU A 264 -11.72 -8.51 11.74
N GLU A 265 -12.20 -7.72 10.79
CA GLU A 265 -12.34 -8.14 9.39
C GLU A 265 -10.99 -8.39 8.71
N GLY A 266 -9.99 -7.54 9.00
CA GLY A 266 -8.63 -7.73 8.51
C GLY A 266 -7.99 -9.01 9.05
N ARG A 267 -8.23 -9.31 10.33
CA ARG A 267 -7.81 -10.56 10.98
C ARG A 267 -8.45 -11.76 10.30
N ARG A 268 -9.78 -11.74 10.14
CA ARG A 268 -10.56 -12.79 9.47
C ARG A 268 -10.05 -13.08 8.05
N ALA A 269 -9.82 -12.03 7.26
CA ALA A 269 -9.33 -12.17 5.88
C ALA A 269 -7.93 -12.80 5.81
N MET A 270 -7.03 -12.41 6.71
CA MET A 270 -5.70 -13.02 6.78
C MET A 270 -5.76 -14.46 7.29
N GLU A 271 -6.57 -14.76 8.30
CA GLU A 271 -6.77 -16.14 8.76
C GLU A 271 -7.27 -17.03 7.62
N GLU A 272 -8.29 -16.61 6.88
CA GLU A 272 -8.81 -17.35 5.72
C GLU A 272 -7.69 -17.65 4.71
N TYR A 273 -6.82 -16.66 4.44
CA TYR A 273 -5.65 -16.85 3.59
C TYR A 273 -4.67 -17.88 4.17
N LEU A 274 -4.33 -17.77 5.46
CA LEU A 274 -3.38 -18.66 6.13
C LEU A 274 -3.87 -20.10 6.25
N HIS A 275 -5.18 -20.35 6.25
CA HIS A 275 -5.74 -21.70 6.21
C HIS A 275 -5.46 -22.43 4.89
N SER A 276 -5.37 -21.70 3.78
CA SER A 276 -5.05 -22.27 2.46
C SER A 276 -4.22 -21.29 1.62
N PRO A 277 -2.93 -21.11 1.94
CA PRO A 277 -2.09 -20.12 1.29
C PRO A 277 -1.97 -20.41 -0.20
N LYS A 278 -2.30 -19.40 -1.01
CA LYS A 278 -2.15 -19.43 -2.48
C LYS A 278 -1.21 -18.29 -2.87
N PRO A 279 0.10 -18.51 -2.86
CA PRO A 279 1.04 -17.53 -3.40
C PRO A 279 0.77 -17.27 -4.88
N LEU A 280 1.13 -16.09 -5.35
CA LEU A 280 1.12 -15.77 -6.77
C LEU A 280 2.04 -16.74 -7.50
N THR A 281 1.53 -17.24 -8.62
CA THR A 281 2.30 -18.10 -9.52
C THR A 281 2.59 -17.31 -10.78
N ALA A 282 3.77 -17.51 -11.36
CA ALA A 282 4.09 -16.94 -12.66
C ALA A 282 2.97 -17.28 -13.64
N PRO A 283 2.50 -16.34 -14.47
CA PRO A 283 1.62 -16.69 -15.57
C PRO A 283 2.33 -17.79 -16.36
N ARG A 284 1.70 -18.96 -16.51
CA ARG A 284 2.24 -20.06 -17.32
C ARG A 284 2.58 -19.46 -18.68
N ALA A 285 3.87 -19.44 -19.02
CA ALA A 285 4.28 -19.10 -20.38
C ALA A 285 3.51 -20.05 -21.30
N LEU A 286 2.54 -19.51 -22.05
CA LEU A 286 1.88 -20.29 -23.07
C LEU A 286 2.99 -20.76 -24.02
N PRO A 287 3.08 -22.07 -24.32
CA PRO A 287 4.08 -22.55 -25.24
C PRO A 287 4.03 -21.74 -26.53
N TYR A 288 5.20 -21.45 -27.11
CA TYR A 288 5.35 -20.59 -28.29
C TYR A 288 4.43 -20.94 -29.48
N TRP A 289 3.92 -22.18 -29.54
CA TRP A 289 2.98 -22.66 -30.55
C TRP A 289 1.51 -22.20 -30.36
N VAL A 290 1.13 -21.67 -29.20
CA VAL A 290 -0.22 -21.11 -28.95
C VAL A 290 -0.34 -19.66 -29.46
N LEU A 291 0.78 -18.96 -29.64
CA LEU A 291 0.82 -17.57 -30.12
C LEU A 291 0.99 -17.44 -31.64
N GLN A 292 0.88 -18.54 -32.40
CA GLN A 292 0.80 -18.45 -33.86
C GLN A 292 -0.58 -17.92 -34.24
N PRO A 293 -0.67 -16.83 -34.99
CA PRO A 293 -1.97 -16.31 -35.37
C PRO A 293 -2.64 -17.22 -36.42
N LEU A 294 -3.95 -17.42 -36.25
CA LEU A 294 -4.83 -18.33 -37.00
C LEU A 294 -5.08 -17.93 -38.47
N TRP A 295 -4.08 -17.44 -39.22
CA TRP A 295 -4.21 -17.13 -40.65
C TRP A 295 -3.51 -18.12 -41.59
N ARG A 296 -3.10 -19.29 -41.12
CA ARG A 296 -2.55 -20.37 -41.97
C ARG A 296 -3.39 -21.65 -41.93
N VAL A 297 -4.69 -21.54 -42.23
CA VAL A 297 -5.49 -22.69 -42.70
C VAL A 297 -6.42 -22.22 -43.81
N GLU A 298 -5.87 -21.87 -44.97
CA GLU A 298 -6.63 -21.80 -46.23
C GLU A 298 -5.65 -21.97 -47.40
N ARG A 299 -5.19 -23.21 -47.59
CA ARG A 299 -4.56 -23.65 -48.84
C ARG A 299 -4.56 -25.17 -48.93
N TRP A 300 -5.75 -25.77 -48.80
CA TRP A 300 -5.97 -27.20 -49.02
C TRP A 300 -7.38 -27.47 -49.59
N LEU A 301 -7.85 -26.66 -50.57
CA LEU A 301 -9.07 -26.97 -51.33
C LEU A 301 -9.02 -26.46 -52.80
N ASP A 302 -7.85 -26.50 -53.46
CA ASP A 302 -7.74 -26.28 -54.92
C ASP A 302 -7.14 -27.51 -55.63
N GLY A 303 -7.60 -28.71 -55.25
CA GLY A 303 -7.15 -29.99 -55.83
C GLY A 303 -8.29 -30.89 -56.34
N LEU A 304 -9.55 -30.43 -56.35
CA LEU A 304 -10.72 -31.30 -56.59
C LEU A 304 -11.62 -30.88 -57.77
N LEU A 305 -11.11 -30.12 -58.74
CA LEU A 305 -11.82 -29.85 -60.00
C LEU A 305 -10.95 -30.11 -61.23
N VAL A 306 -10.56 -31.37 -61.47
CA VAL A 306 -10.44 -31.96 -62.82
C VAL A 306 -10.60 -33.48 -62.70
N ARG A 307 -11.79 -34.02 -63.00
CA ARG A 307 -12.03 -35.23 -63.82
C ARG A 307 -13.51 -35.62 -63.81
N SER A 308 -13.98 -35.86 -65.04
CA SER A 308 -15.28 -36.29 -65.58
C SER A 308 -16.40 -35.25 -65.60
#